data_AF-A0A943JLF3-F1
#
_entry.id   AF-A0A943JLF3-F1
#
_cell.length_a   1.000
_cell.length_b   1.000
_cell.length_c   1.000
_cell.angle_alpha   90.00
_cell.angle_beta   90.00
_cell.angle_gamma   90.00
#
_symmetry.space_group_name_H-M   'P 1'
#
loop_
_entity.id
_entity.type
_entity.pdbx_description
1 polymer ?
#
loop_
_entity_poly.entity_id
_entity_poly.type
_entity_poly.pdbx_seq_one_letter_code
_entity_poly.pdbx_strand_id
1 'polypeptide(L)'
;MKEEKYDGYYALTTNLIGDILEIFKIVKGRWEIEESFRIMKSDFLARPVNLSREDRIKAHFMTCFISLFIYRLLEKKLKNKYTSSQIIETLRNMYVFESKGDGYIPTYIRTNLTDELHEIFSFRTDYEINTYKNFKKIFEQIK
;
A
#
# COMPACT_ATOMS: atom_id res chain seq x y z
N MET A 1 23.88 30.14 15.26
CA MET A 1 25.08 29.87 14.43
C MET A 1 25.67 28.45 14.53
N LYS A 2 25.09 27.49 15.28
CA LYS A 2 25.50 26.07 15.22
C LYS A 2 24.49 25.14 14.55
N GLU A 3 23.23 25.56 14.43
CA GLU A 3 22.14 24.75 13.85
C GLU A 3 22.07 24.87 12.31
N GLU A 4 22.42 26.01 11.72
CA GLU A 4 22.49 26.19 10.25
C GLU A 4 23.53 25.28 9.57
N LYS A 5 24.53 24.80 10.31
CA LYS A 5 25.60 23.96 9.76
C LYS A 5 25.14 22.52 9.47
N TYR A 6 24.03 22.10 10.08
CA TYR A 6 23.46 20.77 9.91
C TYR A 6 22.13 20.78 9.18
N ASP A 7 21.73 21.93 8.64
CA ASP A 7 20.50 22.05 7.86
C ASP A 7 20.66 21.24 6.57
N GLY A 8 19.84 20.19 6.41
CA GLY A 8 19.94 19.19 5.34
C GLY A 8 20.72 17.91 5.67
N TYR A 9 21.32 17.77 6.86
CA TYR A 9 21.96 16.52 7.31
C TYR A 9 21.04 15.73 8.24
N TYR A 10 20.80 14.46 7.91
CA TYR A 10 20.13 13.52 8.83
C TYR A 10 21.13 13.03 9.88
N ALA A 11 21.04 13.56 11.10
CA ALA A 11 21.81 13.06 12.23
C ALA A 11 21.06 11.90 12.89
N LEU A 12 21.73 10.76 13.06
CA LEU A 12 21.17 9.59 13.70
C LEU A 12 21.92 9.25 14.99
N THR A 13 21.24 9.36 16.12
CA THR A 13 21.78 8.97 17.42
C THR A 13 21.32 7.57 17.76
N THR A 14 22.28 6.67 18.03
CA THR A 14 21.99 5.28 18.38
C THR A 14 22.91 4.82 19.50
N ASN A 15 22.41 3.92 20.36
CA ASN A 15 23.21 3.22 21.37
C ASN A 15 23.85 1.93 20.81
N LEU A 16 23.63 1.63 19.52
CA LEU A 16 24.24 0.50 18.83
C LEU A 16 25.70 0.83 18.48
N ILE A 17 26.59 -0.08 18.82
CA ILE A 17 28.02 -0.02 18.50
C ILE A 17 28.25 -1.05 17.40
N GLY A 18 28.72 -0.62 16.23
CA GLY A 18 28.89 -1.50 15.06
C GLY A 18 29.19 -0.71 13.80
N ASP A 19 29.28 -1.42 12.68
CA ASP A 19 29.52 -0.79 11.38
C ASP A 19 28.35 0.12 10.99
N ILE A 20 28.66 1.25 10.34
CA ILE A 20 27.66 2.26 9.97
C ILE A 20 26.60 1.65 9.05
N LEU A 21 26.97 0.79 8.11
CA LEU A 21 26.01 0.17 7.18
C LEU A 21 25.05 -0.77 7.91
N GLU A 22 25.55 -1.50 8.90
CA GLU A 22 24.75 -2.41 9.73
C GLU A 22 23.77 -1.62 10.62
N ILE A 23 24.24 -0.56 11.26
CA ILE A 23 23.38 0.36 12.04
C ILE A 23 22.30 0.97 11.14
N PHE A 24 22.67 1.43 9.94
CA PHE A 24 21.71 2.02 9.00
C PHE A 24 20.65 1.01 8.57
N LYS A 25 21.04 -0.25 8.36
CA LYS A 25 20.11 -1.34 8.02
C LYS A 25 19.13 -1.64 9.16
N ILE A 26 19.62 -1.68 10.40
CA ILE A 26 18.78 -1.90 11.59
C ILE A 26 17.76 -0.76 11.75
N VAL A 27 18.23 0.48 11.62
CA VAL A 27 17.40 1.68 11.74
C VAL A 27 16.34 1.71 10.63
N LYS A 28 16.72 1.39 9.38
CA LYS A 28 15.78 1.27 8.28
C LYS A 28 14.69 0.23 8.58
N GLY A 29 15.06 -0.91 9.15
CA GLY A 29 14.09 -1.91 9.61
C GLY A 29 13.12 -1.37 10.68
N ARG A 30 13.59 -0.56 11.64
CA ARG A 30 12.72 0.10 12.62
C ARG A 30 11.74 1.07 11.96
N TRP A 31 12.21 1.86 10.99
CA TRP A 31 11.35 2.79 10.26
C TRP A 31 10.26 2.06 9.46
N GLU A 32 10.57 0.93 8.81
CA GLU A 32 9.58 0.11 8.11
C GLU A 32 8.49 -0.43 9.06
N ILE A 33 8.86 -0.76 10.30
CA ILE A 33 7.93 -1.17 11.36
C ILE A 33 7.05 0.02 11.80
N GLU A 34 7.62 1.19 12.03
CA GLU A 34 6.86 2.39 12.41
C GLU A 34 5.88 2.84 11.33
N GLU A 35 6.30 2.83 10.06
CA GLU A 35 5.44 3.11 8.92
C GLU A 35 4.28 2.11 8.85
N SER A 36 4.57 0.82 9.05
CA SER A 36 3.55 -0.23 9.09
C SER A 36 2.51 0.03 10.19
N PHE A 37 2.95 0.42 11.39
CA PHE A 37 2.04 0.82 12.47
C PHE A 37 1.26 2.10 12.17
N ARG A 38 1.84 3.05 11.44
CA ARG A 38 1.16 4.27 10.99
C ARG A 38 0.03 3.93 10.03
N ILE A 39 0.30 3.13 8.99
CA ILE A 39 -0.70 2.66 8.02
C ILE A 39 -1.82 1.87 8.71
N MET A 40 -1.48 0.99 9.66
CA MET A 40 -2.50 0.29 10.46
C MET A 40 -3.45 1.24 11.19
N LYS A 41 -2.91 2.33 11.74
CA LYS A 41 -3.72 3.31 12.49
C LYS A 41 -4.51 4.23 11.55
N SER A 42 -3.90 4.77 10.49
CA SER A 42 -4.53 5.76 9.60
C SER A 42 -5.41 5.11 8.54
N ASP A 43 -4.88 4.10 7.85
CA ASP A 43 -5.46 3.61 6.61
C ASP A 43 -6.42 2.46 6.89
N PHE A 44 -6.11 1.59 7.87
CA PHE A 44 -6.98 0.48 8.27
C PHE A 44 -7.92 0.81 9.44
N LEU A 45 -7.99 2.08 9.87
CA LEU A 45 -8.87 2.55 10.94
C LEU A 45 -8.76 1.70 12.21
N ALA A 46 -7.55 1.22 12.55
CA ALA A 46 -7.34 0.40 13.73
C ALA A 46 -7.53 1.16 15.06
N ARG A 47 -8.00 2.42 15.01
CA ARG A 47 -8.51 3.15 16.17
C ARG A 47 -9.68 4.08 15.80
N PRO A 48 -10.69 4.24 16.68
CA PRO A 48 -10.82 3.55 17.96
C PRO A 48 -11.44 2.16 17.77
N VAL A 49 -10.76 1.13 18.28
CA VAL A 49 -11.35 -0.20 18.41
C VAL A 49 -12.35 -0.16 19.56
N ASN A 50 -13.61 0.14 19.28
CA ASN A 50 -14.69 0.07 20.27
C ASN A 50 -15.13 -1.40 20.49
N LEU A 51 -14.16 -2.31 20.65
CA LEU A 51 -14.39 -3.74 20.90
C LEU A 51 -13.80 -4.08 22.27
N SER A 52 -14.64 -4.51 23.20
CA SER A 52 -14.21 -4.88 24.56
C SER A 52 -13.85 -6.36 24.70
N ARG A 53 -14.24 -7.19 23.72
CA ARG A 53 -14.08 -8.65 23.75
C ARG A 53 -12.76 -9.05 23.10
N GLU A 54 -11.91 -9.77 23.84
CA GLU A 54 -10.53 -10.10 23.44
C GLU A 54 -10.44 -10.80 22.08
N ASP A 55 -11.37 -11.70 21.80
CA ASP A 55 -11.44 -12.43 20.53
C ASP A 55 -11.72 -11.50 19.34
N ARG A 56 -12.61 -10.50 19.50
CA ARG A 56 -12.89 -9.49 18.46
C ARG A 56 -11.70 -8.56 18.23
N ILE A 57 -10.98 -8.22 19.31
CA ILE A 57 -9.73 -7.45 19.22
C ILE A 57 -8.69 -8.24 18.42
N LYS A 58 -8.46 -9.52 18.76
CA LYS A 58 -7.52 -10.40 18.04
C LYS A 58 -7.89 -10.54 16.56
N ALA A 59 -9.16 -10.76 16.25
CA ALA A 59 -9.64 -10.87 14.88
C ALA A 59 -9.36 -9.59 14.06
N HIS A 60 -9.64 -8.40 14.62
CA HIS A 60 -9.37 -7.13 13.96
C HIS A 60 -7.88 -6.91 13.71
N PHE A 61 -7.02 -7.14 14.71
CA PHE A 61 -5.57 -7.01 14.51
C PHE A 61 -5.04 -8.00 13.48
N MET A 62 -5.56 -9.23 13.47
CA MET A 62 -5.19 -10.24 12.48
C MET A 62 -5.57 -9.80 11.06
N THR A 63 -6.78 -9.27 10.83
CA THR A 63 -7.19 -8.80 9.51
C THR A 63 -6.38 -7.58 9.06
N CYS A 64 -6.08 -6.64 9.95
CA CYS A 64 -5.20 -5.51 9.67
C CYS A 64 -3.77 -5.98 9.31
N PHE A 65 -3.23 -6.96 10.03
CA PHE A 65 -1.90 -7.49 9.77
C PHE A 65 -1.83 -8.22 8.43
N ILE A 66 -2.81 -9.07 8.11
CA ILE A 66 -2.92 -9.74 6.80
C ILE A 66 -3.02 -8.70 5.68
N SER A 67 -3.86 -7.68 5.85
CA SER A 67 -3.99 -6.60 4.85
C SER A 67 -2.65 -5.92 4.61
N LEU A 68 -1.98 -5.47 5.67
CA LEU A 68 -0.65 -4.84 5.58
C LEU A 68 0.37 -5.77 4.89
N PHE A 69 0.38 -7.06 5.23
CA PHE A 69 1.27 -8.03 4.61
C PHE A 69 1.06 -8.11 3.09
N ILE A 70 -0.20 -8.13 2.63
CA ILE A 70 -0.53 -8.10 1.20
C ILE A 70 0.01 -6.82 0.54
N TYR A 71 -0.16 -5.65 1.15
CA TYR A 71 0.37 -4.40 0.59
C TYR A 71 1.90 -4.38 0.56
N ARG A 72 2.59 -4.93 1.56
CA ARG A 72 4.05 -5.05 1.55
C ARG A 72 4.54 -5.99 0.45
N LEU A 73 3.82 -7.09 0.17
CA LEU A 73 4.11 -7.95 -0.97
C LEU A 73 3.93 -7.20 -2.30
N LEU A 74 2.88 -6.40 -2.42
CA LEU A 74 2.62 -5.59 -3.59
C LEU A 74 3.71 -4.52 -3.80
N GLU A 75 4.15 -3.86 -2.73
CA GLU A 75 5.25 -2.90 -2.72
C GLU A 75 6.55 -3.55 -3.26
N LYS A 76 6.84 -4.79 -2.85
CA LYS A 76 7.98 -5.56 -3.37
C LYS A 76 7.83 -5.90 -4.85
N LYS A 77 6.63 -6.29 -5.31
CA LYS A 77 6.37 -6.52 -6.74
C LYS A 77 6.56 -5.26 -7.59
N LEU A 78 6.21 -4.09 -7.03
CA LEU A 78 6.45 -2.77 -7.61
C LEU A 78 7.89 -2.26 -7.39
N LYS A 79 8.83 -3.14 -7.02
CA LYS A 79 10.25 -2.85 -6.81
C LYS A 79 10.52 -1.72 -5.79
N ASN A 80 9.60 -1.51 -4.83
CA ASN A 80 9.63 -0.44 -3.83
C ASN A 80 9.72 0.98 -4.42
N LYS A 81 9.16 1.20 -5.62
CA LYS A 81 9.09 2.54 -6.24
C LYS A 81 8.02 3.44 -5.62
N TYR A 82 6.99 2.83 -5.03
CA TYR A 82 5.83 3.51 -4.46
C TYR A 82 5.69 3.11 -3.00
N THR A 83 5.22 4.02 -2.15
CA THR A 83 4.95 3.70 -0.74
C THR A 83 3.66 2.89 -0.61
N SER A 84 3.54 2.12 0.47
CA SER A 84 2.29 1.39 0.76
C SER A 84 1.06 2.30 0.79
N SER A 85 1.15 3.53 1.32
CA SER A 85 0.03 4.48 1.32
C SER A 85 -0.37 4.93 -0.08
N GLN A 86 0.59 5.22 -0.98
CA GLN A 86 0.29 5.55 -2.38
C GLN A 86 -0.44 4.40 -3.10
N ILE A 87 0.00 3.16 -2.84
CA ILE A 87 -0.62 1.95 -3.39
C ILE A 87 -2.04 1.79 -2.86
N ILE A 88 -2.25 1.92 -1.55
CA ILE A 88 -3.57 1.81 -0.92
C ILE A 88 -4.52 2.88 -1.47
N GLU A 89 -4.08 4.13 -1.52
CA GLU A 89 -4.89 5.25 -2.01
C GLU A 89 -5.28 5.05 -3.48
N THR A 90 -4.33 4.66 -4.31
CA THR A 90 -4.59 4.41 -5.74
C THR A 90 -5.61 3.29 -5.92
N LEU A 91 -5.41 2.15 -5.27
CA LEU A 91 -6.34 1.02 -5.37
C LEU A 91 -7.73 1.34 -4.83
N ARG A 92 -7.84 2.14 -3.75
CA ARG A 92 -9.12 2.61 -3.22
C ARG A 92 -9.87 3.49 -4.20
N ASN A 93 -9.14 4.30 -4.97
CA ASN A 93 -9.71 5.26 -5.91
C ASN A 93 -9.90 4.68 -7.32
N MET A 94 -9.51 3.43 -7.59
CA MET A 94 -9.72 2.75 -8.87
C MET A 94 -11.18 2.27 -9.04
N TYR A 95 -12.10 3.23 -9.12
CA TYR A 95 -13.52 2.98 -9.31
C TYR A 95 -13.87 2.72 -10.78
N VAL A 96 -14.83 1.83 -10.99
CA VAL A 96 -15.44 1.58 -12.31
C VAL A 96 -16.96 1.71 -12.19
N PHE A 97 -17.57 2.44 -13.12
CA PHE A 97 -19.00 2.69 -13.18
C PHE A 97 -19.66 1.76 -14.21
N GLU A 98 -20.76 1.12 -13.84
CA GLU A 98 -21.51 0.27 -14.77
C GLU A 98 -22.41 1.12 -15.70
N SER A 99 -22.11 1.10 -17.00
CA SER A 99 -23.04 1.52 -18.04
C SER A 99 -23.90 0.33 -18.47
N LYS A 100 -25.18 0.34 -18.09
CA LYS A 100 -26.11 -0.77 -18.36
C LYS A 100 -26.19 -1.06 -19.85
N GLY A 101 -25.79 -2.27 -20.23
CA GLY A 101 -25.82 -2.75 -21.61
C GLY A 101 -24.46 -2.70 -22.32
N ASP A 102 -23.56 -1.80 -21.91
CA ASP A 102 -22.27 -1.60 -22.57
C ASP A 102 -21.10 -2.24 -21.78
N GLY A 103 -21.13 -2.15 -20.44
CA GLY A 103 -20.08 -2.66 -19.56
C GLY A 103 -19.67 -1.67 -18.48
N TYR A 104 -18.37 -1.56 -18.22
CA TYR A 104 -17.81 -0.76 -17.12
C TYR A 104 -16.87 0.34 -17.64
N ILE A 105 -17.10 1.57 -17.17
CA ILE A 105 -16.31 2.75 -17.51
C ILE A 105 -15.42 3.10 -16.30
N PRO A 106 -14.10 3.18 -16.46
CA PRO A 106 -13.21 3.62 -15.37
C PRO A 106 -13.44 5.09 -15.07
N THR A 107 -13.58 5.43 -13.78
CA THR A 107 -13.73 6.80 -13.32
C THR A 107 -12.48 7.31 -12.60
N TYR A 108 -11.39 6.56 -12.67
CA TYR A 108 -10.10 6.92 -12.09
C TYR A 108 -9.14 7.46 -13.16
N ILE A 109 -8.15 8.22 -12.72
CA ILE A 109 -7.13 8.79 -13.60
C ILE A 109 -5.98 7.78 -13.73
N ARG A 110 -5.56 7.55 -14.97
CA ARG A 110 -4.39 6.74 -15.28
C ARG A 110 -3.11 7.45 -14.80
N THR A 111 -2.26 6.72 -14.08
CA THR A 111 -0.98 7.17 -13.54
C THR A 111 0.09 6.13 -13.80
N ASN A 112 1.36 6.48 -13.58
CA ASN A 112 2.46 5.51 -13.69
C ASN A 112 2.24 4.28 -12.78
N LEU A 113 1.64 4.47 -11.61
CA LEU A 113 1.33 3.37 -10.69
C LEU A 113 0.24 2.46 -11.27
N THR A 114 -0.84 3.00 -11.84
CA THR A 114 -1.87 2.16 -12.47
C THR A 114 -1.31 1.37 -13.66
N ASP A 115 -0.42 1.99 -14.43
CA ASP A 115 0.22 1.35 -15.58
C ASP A 115 1.10 0.18 -15.14
N GLU A 116 1.95 0.40 -14.13
CA GLU A 116 2.78 -0.67 -13.58
C GLU A 116 1.93 -1.80 -12.97
N LEU A 117 0.81 -1.48 -12.33
CA LEU A 117 -0.14 -2.48 -11.83
C LEU A 117 -0.73 -3.30 -12.99
N HIS A 118 -1.21 -2.65 -14.04
CA HIS A 118 -1.78 -3.35 -15.20
C HIS A 118 -0.77 -4.25 -15.91
N GLU A 119 0.49 -3.83 -16.03
CA GLU A 119 1.56 -4.65 -16.61
C GLU A 119 1.92 -5.85 -15.72
N ILE A 120 2.11 -5.64 -14.41
CA ILE A 120 2.47 -6.71 -13.45
C ILE A 120 1.41 -7.81 -13.40
N PHE A 121 0.13 -7.43 -13.46
CA PHE A 121 -0.98 -8.38 -13.35
C PHE A 121 -1.57 -8.79 -14.70
N SER A 122 -1.06 -8.23 -15.81
CA SER A 122 -1.43 -8.60 -17.17
C SER A 122 -2.93 -8.46 -17.48
N PHE A 123 -3.60 -7.52 -16.82
CA PHE A 123 -4.97 -7.11 -17.15
C PHE A 123 -5.10 -5.59 -17.09
N ARG A 124 -6.02 -5.06 -17.90
CA ARG A 124 -6.29 -3.62 -18.00
C ARG A 124 -7.73 -3.33 -17.66
N THR A 125 -7.92 -2.20 -16.97
CA THR A 125 -9.23 -1.66 -16.61
C THR A 125 -9.39 -0.21 -17.03
N ASP A 126 -8.41 0.37 -17.73
CA ASP A 126 -8.32 1.78 -18.14
C ASP A 126 -8.91 2.06 -19.54
N TYR A 127 -9.58 1.09 -20.17
CA TYR A 127 -10.28 1.32 -21.44
C TYR A 127 -11.51 2.21 -21.27
N GLU A 128 -11.85 2.97 -22.31
CA GLU A 128 -13.06 3.83 -22.32
C GLU A 128 -14.32 3.05 -21.93
N ILE A 129 -14.47 1.82 -22.44
CA ILE A 129 -15.51 0.88 -22.04
C ILE A 129 -14.91 -0.52 -21.90
N ASN A 130 -14.94 -1.06 -20.70
CA ASN A 130 -14.61 -2.45 -20.40
C ASN A 130 -15.88 -3.30 -20.45
N THR A 131 -16.09 -4.02 -21.55
CA THR A 131 -17.28 -4.87 -21.70
C THR A 131 -17.43 -5.92 -20.58
N TYR A 132 -18.65 -6.39 -20.35
CA TYR A 132 -18.92 -7.50 -19.42
C TYR A 132 -18.07 -8.74 -19.73
N LYS A 133 -17.82 -9.02 -21.02
CA LYS A 133 -16.96 -10.14 -21.45
C LYS A 133 -15.51 -9.95 -21.01
N ASN A 134 -14.98 -8.72 -21.06
CA ASN A 134 -13.62 -8.43 -20.61
C ASN A 134 -13.49 -8.63 -19.10
N PHE A 135 -14.39 -8.05 -18.31
CA PHE A 135 -14.39 -8.27 -16.86
C PHE A 135 -14.57 -9.74 -16.48
N LYS A 136 -15.43 -10.47 -17.19
CA LYS A 136 -15.59 -11.92 -16.99
C LYS A 136 -14.27 -12.67 -17.22
N LYS A 137 -13.52 -12.36 -18.28
CA LYS A 137 -12.19 -12.95 -18.51
C LYS A 137 -11.20 -12.64 -17.39
N ILE A 138 -11.21 -11.42 -16.87
CA ILE A 138 -10.35 -11.03 -15.73
C ILE A 138 -10.71 -11.88 -14.51
N PHE A 139 -11.99 -12.04 -14.20
CA PHE A 139 -12.43 -12.89 -13.08
C PHE A 139 -12.11 -14.38 -13.28
N GLU A 140 -12.13 -14.88 -14.52
CA GLU A 140 -11.73 -16.25 -14.85
C GLU A 140 -10.22 -16.50 -14.64
N GLN A 141 -9.37 -15.49 -14.81
CA GLN A 141 -7.92 -15.59 -14.55
C GLN A 141 -7.56 -15.66 -13.05
N ILE A 142 -8.48 -15.24 -12.18
CA ILE A 142 -8.28 -15.19 -10.72
C ILE A 142 -8.68 -16.53 -10.04
N LYS A 143 -9.45 -17.37 -10.73
CA LYS A 143 -9.85 -18.71 -10.27
C LYS A 143 -8.76 -19.75 -10.51
#